data_AF-A0A8B6C0G3-F1
#
_entry.id   AF-A0A8B6C0G3-F1
#
_cell.length_a   1.000
_cell.length_b   1.000
_cell.length_c   1.000
_cell.angle_alpha   90.00
_cell.angle_beta   90.00
_cell.angle_gamma   90.00
#
_symmetry.space_group_name_H-M   'P 1'
#
loop_
_entity.id
_entity.type
_entity.pdbx_description
1 polymer ?
#
loop_
_entity_poly.entity_id
_entity_poly.type
_entity_poly.pdbx_seq_one_letter_code
_entity_poly.pdbx_strand_id
1 'polypeptide(L)'
;MDLLTPRSLDLEKLQKLQKQMFKQLVSLPTNTPDPAINILTRKLPVGAQIHLKVMTLFINVCTQPNESLQKQLSRRQLCIKSVIYSWFIEVKTIMLKYDVGNASEWLDIQMKRNELLNKAKKGINAYWIERITSLAKLYTGLRYLNSDIFMPRKIHPIFRIKHQSPRDSKRVPTK
;
A
#
# COMPACT_ATOMS: atom_id res chain seq x y z
N MET A 1 -14.99 12.90 12.54
CA MET A 1 -14.73 11.53 12.06
C MET A 1 -13.32 11.18 12.47
N ASP A 2 -13.18 10.42 13.54
CA ASP A 2 -11.87 9.91 13.95
C ASP A 2 -11.57 8.68 13.08
N LEU A 3 -10.66 8.83 12.11
CA LEU A 3 -10.05 7.66 11.51
C LEU A 3 -9.12 7.04 12.55
N LEU A 4 -9.62 6.00 13.22
CA LEU A 4 -8.80 5.11 14.02
C LEU A 4 -7.84 4.38 13.08
N THR A 5 -6.63 4.93 12.91
CA THR A 5 -5.53 4.15 12.34
C THR A 5 -5.17 3.05 13.33
N PRO A 6 -5.16 1.78 12.91
CA PRO A 6 -4.89 0.67 13.82
C PRO A 6 -3.51 0.85 14.47
N ARG A 7 -3.44 0.55 15.77
CA ARG A 7 -2.18 0.60 16.53
C ARG A 7 -1.15 -0.33 15.88
N SER A 8 0.14 -0.07 16.10
CA SER A 8 1.25 -0.84 15.50
C SER A 8 1.08 -2.37 15.68
N LEU A 9 0.69 -2.80 16.89
CA LEU A 9 0.43 -4.21 17.21
C LEU A 9 -0.72 -4.82 16.40
N ASP A 10 -1.80 -4.07 16.17
CA ASP A 10 -2.95 -4.56 15.40
C ASP A 10 -2.63 -4.59 13.90
N LEU A 11 -1.83 -3.64 13.43
CA LEU A 11 -1.33 -3.62 12.07
C LEU A 11 -0.43 -4.83 11.77
N GLU A 12 0.42 -5.23 12.71
CA GLU A 12 1.25 -6.43 12.60
C GLU A 12 0.41 -7.70 12.54
N LYS A 13 -0.62 -7.82 13.39
CA LYS A 13 -1.56 -8.94 13.37
C LYS A 13 -2.29 -9.03 12.02
N LEU A 14 -2.81 -7.91 11.52
CA LEU A 14 -3.46 -7.83 10.22
C LEU A 14 -2.51 -8.21 9.08
N GLN A 15 -1.26 -7.76 9.14
CA GLN A 15 -0.26 -8.09 8.14
C GLN A 15 0.11 -9.57 8.17
N LYS A 16 0.20 -10.19 9.35
CA LYS A 16 0.42 -11.64 9.50
C LYS A 16 -0.74 -12.44 8.91
N LEU A 17 -1.98 -12.04 9.20
CA LEU A 17 -3.18 -12.66 8.65
C LEU A 17 -3.22 -12.55 7.12
N GLN A 18 -2.95 -11.36 6.57
CA GLN A 18 -2.88 -11.14 5.11
C GLN A 18 -1.87 -12.10 4.46
N LYS A 19 -0.66 -12.21 5.03
CA LYS A 19 0.39 -13.09 4.52
C LYS A 19 -0.02 -14.55 4.56
N GLN A 20 -0.67 -15.01 5.65
CA GLN A 20 -1.17 -16.37 5.77
C GLN A 20 -2.22 -16.68 4.69
N MET A 21 -3.18 -15.78 4.48
CA MET A 21 -4.17 -15.93 3.41
C MET A 21 -3.52 -16.00 2.03
N PHE A 22 -2.51 -15.17 1.76
CA PHE A 22 -1.77 -15.22 0.49
C PHE A 22 -0.97 -16.51 0.31
N LYS A 23 -0.36 -17.04 1.38
CA LYS A 23 0.29 -18.35 1.33
C LYS A 23 -0.72 -19.43 0.97
N GLN A 24 -1.88 -19.45 1.61
CA GLN A 24 -2.94 -20.43 1.31
C GLN A 24 -3.45 -20.29 -0.13
N LEU A 25 -3.76 -19.08 -0.58
CA LEU A 25 -4.29 -18.81 -1.91
C LEU A 25 -3.34 -19.24 -3.03
N VAL A 26 -2.03 -19.14 -2.78
CA VAL A 26 -0.97 -19.52 -3.73
C VAL A 26 -0.40 -20.92 -3.43
N SER A 27 -0.95 -21.64 -2.44
CA SER A 27 -0.45 -22.94 -1.99
C SER A 27 1.05 -22.95 -1.63
N LEU A 28 1.54 -21.87 -1.01
CA LEU A 28 2.92 -21.72 -0.58
C LEU A 28 3.16 -22.37 0.80
N PRO A 29 4.37 -22.93 1.04
CA PRO A 29 4.75 -23.43 2.36
C PRO A 29 4.66 -22.36 3.46
N THR A 30 4.39 -22.80 4.69
CA THR A 30 4.33 -21.91 5.87
C THR A 30 5.63 -21.16 6.11
N ASN A 31 6.77 -21.76 5.79
CA ASN A 31 8.11 -21.18 5.96
C ASN A 31 8.53 -20.23 4.82
N THR A 32 7.64 -19.94 3.86
CA THR A 32 7.96 -19.04 2.75
C THR A 32 8.28 -17.63 3.25
N PRO A 33 9.42 -17.03 2.83
CA PRO A 33 9.79 -15.67 3.21
C PRO A 33 8.76 -14.64 2.76
N ASP A 34 8.51 -13.64 3.61
CA ASP A 34 7.59 -12.53 3.34
C ASP A 34 7.84 -11.78 2.02
N PRO A 35 9.08 -11.43 1.64
CA PRO A 35 9.31 -10.78 0.35
C PRO A 35 8.86 -11.64 -0.84
N ALA A 36 8.98 -12.96 -0.75
CA ALA A 36 8.54 -13.88 -1.81
C ALA A 36 7.02 -13.82 -2.01
N ILE A 37 6.26 -13.78 -0.91
CA ILE A 37 4.79 -13.66 -0.96
C ILE A 37 4.40 -12.37 -1.67
N ASN A 38 5.03 -11.25 -1.31
CA ASN A 38 4.71 -9.95 -1.93
C ASN A 38 5.07 -9.96 -3.42
N ILE A 39 6.23 -10.52 -3.79
CA ILE A 39 6.68 -10.63 -5.19
C ILE A 39 5.70 -11.47 -6.01
N LEU A 40 5.34 -12.65 -5.51
CA LEU A 40 4.45 -13.59 -6.21
C LEU A 40 3.03 -13.04 -6.32
N THR A 41 2.47 -12.50 -5.24
CA THR A 41 1.10 -11.95 -5.25
C THR A 41 1.01 -10.60 -5.94
N ARG A 42 2.14 -9.90 -6.09
CA ARG A 42 2.22 -8.51 -6.59
C ARG A 42 1.31 -7.55 -5.83
N LYS A 43 1.09 -7.83 -4.55
CA LYS A 43 0.32 -7.00 -3.63
C LYS A 43 1.27 -6.28 -2.67
N LEU A 44 0.88 -5.05 -2.31
CA LEU A 44 1.57 -4.32 -1.26
C LEU A 44 1.13 -4.82 0.11
N PRO A 45 1.98 -4.70 1.14
CA PRO A 45 1.61 -4.96 2.52
C PRO A 45 0.39 -4.15 2.98
N VAL A 46 -0.39 -4.68 3.93
CA VAL A 46 -1.57 -3.99 4.50
C VAL A 46 -1.28 -2.54 4.85
N GLY A 47 -0.16 -2.27 5.55
CA GLY A 47 0.21 -0.91 5.93
C GLY A 47 0.29 0.06 4.75
N ALA A 48 0.89 -0.36 3.63
CA ALA A 48 0.94 0.45 2.42
C ALA A 48 -0.47 0.75 1.86
N GLN A 49 -1.38 -0.23 1.94
CA GLN A 49 -2.76 -0.07 1.49
C GLN A 49 -3.54 0.91 2.37
N ILE A 50 -3.34 0.84 3.69
CA ILE A 50 -3.91 1.80 4.64
C ILE A 50 -3.36 3.21 4.34
N HIS A 51 -2.05 3.34 4.15
CA HIS A 51 -1.44 4.65 3.86
C HIS A 51 -1.98 5.23 2.55
N LEU A 52 -2.19 4.41 1.52
CA LEU A 52 -2.86 4.83 0.28
C LEU A 52 -4.28 5.34 0.52
N LYS A 53 -5.05 4.71 1.43
CA LYS A 53 -6.39 5.15 1.79
C LYS A 53 -6.37 6.46 2.57
N VAL A 54 -5.48 6.60 3.54
CA VAL A 54 -5.23 7.84 4.28
C VAL A 54 -4.89 8.98 3.32
N MET A 55 -3.94 8.76 2.42
CA MET A 55 -3.57 9.76 1.40
C MET A 55 -4.73 10.07 0.45
N THR A 56 -5.53 9.08 0.06
CA THR A 56 -6.70 9.30 -0.79
C THR A 56 -7.71 10.23 -0.10
N LEU A 57 -7.95 10.02 1.19
CA LEU A 57 -8.84 10.89 1.98
C LEU A 57 -8.27 12.31 2.08
N PHE A 58 -6.97 12.45 2.35
CA PHE A 58 -6.33 13.76 2.41
C PHE A 58 -6.40 14.50 1.06
N ILE A 59 -6.22 13.79 -0.05
CA ILE A 59 -6.36 14.35 -1.40
C ILE A 59 -7.80 14.84 -1.64
N ASN A 60 -8.82 14.12 -1.14
CA ASN A 60 -10.20 14.60 -1.24
C ASN A 60 -10.34 16.00 -0.63
N VAL A 61 -9.71 16.23 0.53
CA VAL A 61 -9.70 17.52 1.21
C VAL A 61 -8.93 18.57 0.42
N CYS A 62 -7.76 18.24 -0.12
CA CYS A 62 -6.95 19.16 -0.92
C CYS A 62 -7.72 19.69 -2.13
N THR A 63 -8.51 18.83 -2.77
CA THR A 63 -9.29 19.14 -3.97
C THR A 63 -10.59 19.90 -3.70
N GLN A 64 -10.97 20.13 -2.44
CA GLN A 64 -12.12 20.95 -2.12
C GLN A 64 -11.85 22.44 -2.44
N PRO A 65 -12.91 23.24 -2.68
CA PRO A 65 -12.81 24.68 -2.78
C PRO A 65 -12.14 25.29 -1.53
N ASN A 66 -11.41 26.39 -1.70
CA ASN A 66 -10.72 27.07 -0.58
C ASN A 66 -11.67 27.59 0.50
N GLU A 67 -12.91 27.88 0.12
CA GLU A 67 -13.98 28.32 1.03
C GLU A 67 -14.60 27.16 1.81
N SER A 68 -14.31 25.91 1.44
CA SER A 68 -14.87 24.76 2.15
C SER A 68 -14.36 24.72 3.59
N LEU A 69 -15.29 24.54 4.52
CA LEU A 69 -15.01 24.41 5.95
C LEU A 69 -13.95 23.32 6.20
N GLN A 70 -14.04 22.20 5.49
CA GLN A 70 -13.11 21.07 5.61
C GLN A 70 -11.67 21.48 5.29
N LYS A 71 -11.46 22.23 4.20
CA LYS A 71 -10.12 22.66 3.79
C LYS A 71 -9.56 23.71 4.75
N GLN A 72 -10.38 24.65 5.22
CA GLN A 72 -10.00 25.64 6.23
C GLN A 72 -9.61 25.00 7.57
N LEU A 73 -10.41 24.06 8.06
CA LEU A 73 -10.10 23.29 9.27
C LEU A 73 -8.81 22.49 9.12
N SER A 74 -8.61 21.86 7.96
CA SER A 74 -7.40 21.07 7.68
C SER A 74 -6.15 21.94 7.68
N ARG A 75 -6.22 23.13 7.07
CA ARG A 75 -5.11 24.10 7.08
C ARG A 75 -4.77 24.52 8.52
N ARG A 76 -5.79 24.83 9.35
CA ARG A 76 -5.58 25.14 10.77
C ARG A 76 -4.92 23.99 11.52
N GLN A 77 -5.43 22.77 11.37
CA GLN A 77 -4.91 21.58 12.05
C GLN A 77 -3.46 21.26 11.68
N LEU A 78 -3.07 21.50 10.42
CA LEU A 78 -1.68 21.31 9.98
C LEU A 78 -0.71 22.33 10.59
N CYS A 79 -1.19 23.52 10.96
CA CYS A 79 -0.38 24.57 11.61
C CYS A 79 -0.22 24.37 13.13
N ILE A 80 -1.09 23.56 13.75
CA ILE A 80 -1.03 23.30 15.20
C ILE A 80 0.13 22.33 15.49
N LYS A 81 1.05 22.74 16.36
CA LYS A 81 2.25 21.97 16.71
C LYS A 81 2.00 20.84 17.73
N SER A 82 0.87 20.83 18.45
CA SER A 82 0.75 20.15 19.75
C SER A 82 -0.13 18.89 19.83
N VAL A 83 -0.81 18.45 18.76
CA VAL A 83 -1.76 17.33 18.90
C VAL A 83 -1.10 16.01 18.54
N ILE A 84 -0.56 15.30 19.54
CA ILE A 84 0.22 14.04 19.40
C ILE A 84 -0.51 12.95 18.58
N TYR A 85 -1.85 12.95 18.54
CA TYR A 85 -2.66 11.91 17.91
C TYR A 85 -3.62 12.42 16.82
N SER A 86 -3.20 13.42 16.03
CA SER A 86 -4.00 13.91 14.92
C SER A 86 -3.82 13.06 13.65
N TRP A 87 -4.91 12.77 12.94
CA TRP A 87 -4.86 12.19 11.59
C TRP A 87 -3.97 12.99 10.63
N PHE A 88 -3.83 14.31 10.83
CA PHE A 88 -2.93 15.14 10.04
C PHE A 88 -1.44 14.90 10.34
N ILE A 89 -1.10 14.48 11.57
CA ILE A 89 0.26 14.02 11.87
C ILE A 89 0.54 12.72 11.12
N GLU A 90 -0.43 11.80 11.08
CA GLU A 90 -0.28 10.57 10.30
C GLU A 90 -0.03 10.89 8.82
N VAL A 91 -0.78 11.83 8.24
CA VAL A 91 -0.54 12.30 6.86
C VAL A 91 0.88 12.84 6.71
N LYS A 92 1.36 13.71 7.61
CA LYS A 92 2.74 14.23 7.56
C LYS A 92 3.77 13.10 7.65
N THR A 93 3.60 12.15 8.56
CA THR A 93 4.48 11.00 8.74
C THR A 93 4.51 10.11 7.50
N ILE A 94 3.35 9.86 6.90
CA ILE A 94 3.23 9.12 5.64
C ILE A 94 3.94 9.86 4.51
N MET A 95 3.73 11.18 4.41
CA MET A 95 4.32 11.97 3.35
C MET A 95 5.84 12.04 3.45
N LEU A 96 6.36 12.16 4.67
CA LEU A 96 7.79 12.11 4.97
C LEU A 96 8.38 10.71 4.68
N LYS A 97 7.70 9.65 5.13
CA LYS A 97 8.14 8.26 4.95
C LYS A 97 8.31 7.87 3.48
N TYR A 98 7.45 8.38 2.61
CA TYR A 98 7.45 8.04 1.18
C TYR A 98 8.00 9.15 0.29
N ASP A 99 8.54 10.21 0.88
CA ASP A 99 9.09 11.38 0.18
C ASP A 99 8.16 11.91 -0.93
N VAL A 100 6.88 12.12 -0.59
CA VAL A 100 5.86 12.61 -1.56
C VAL A 100 5.63 14.12 -1.48
N GLY A 101 6.31 14.82 -0.58
CA GLY A 101 6.28 16.28 -0.39
C GLY A 101 5.68 16.71 0.95
N ASN A 102 5.20 17.95 1.03
CA ASN A 102 4.61 18.52 2.24
C ASN A 102 3.08 18.59 2.17
N ALA A 103 2.41 18.24 3.28
CA ALA A 103 0.96 18.29 3.40
C ALA A 103 0.40 19.71 3.24
N SER A 104 1.10 20.73 3.77
CA SER A 104 0.65 22.12 3.66
C SER A 104 0.67 22.61 2.22
N GLU A 105 1.76 22.31 1.48
CA GLU A 105 1.87 22.65 0.06
C GLU A 105 0.74 22.02 -0.76
N TRP A 106 0.38 20.77 -0.47
CA TRP A 106 -0.69 20.08 -1.19
C TRP A 106 -2.07 20.72 -1.00
N LEU A 107 -2.30 21.42 0.12
CA LEU A 107 -3.55 22.19 0.30
C LEU A 107 -3.58 23.45 -0.55
N ASP A 108 -2.43 24.06 -0.79
CA ASP A 108 -2.32 25.36 -1.47
C ASP A 108 -2.24 25.19 -2.99
N ILE A 109 -1.70 24.07 -3.46
CA ILE A 109 -1.56 23.75 -4.87
C ILE A 109 -2.93 23.43 -5.51
N GLN A 110 -3.24 24.07 -6.63
CA GLN A 110 -4.36 23.69 -7.49
C GLN A 110 -3.95 22.59 -8.48
N MET A 111 -3.87 21.36 -8.00
CA MET A 111 -3.67 20.18 -8.84
C MET A 111 -4.95 19.36 -8.96
N LYS A 112 -5.10 18.66 -10.09
CA LYS A 112 -6.23 17.74 -10.26
C LYS A 112 -6.07 16.56 -9.29
N ARG A 113 -7.20 16.09 -8.76
CA ARG A 113 -7.29 14.89 -7.90
C ARG A 113 -6.44 13.71 -8.40
N ASN A 114 -6.53 13.43 -9.69
CA ASN A 114 -5.86 12.29 -10.30
C ASN A 114 -4.33 12.44 -10.30
N GLU A 115 -3.82 13.66 -10.47
CA GLU A 115 -2.39 13.95 -10.46
C GLU A 115 -1.81 13.74 -9.06
N LEU A 116 -2.49 14.27 -8.02
CA LEU A 116 -2.11 14.06 -6.63
C LEU A 116 -2.17 12.58 -6.24
N LEU A 117 -3.22 11.86 -6.65
CA LEU A 117 -3.35 10.43 -6.42
C LEU A 117 -2.22 9.64 -7.10
N ASN A 118 -1.84 10.03 -8.31
CA ASN A 118 -0.75 9.38 -9.03
C ASN A 118 0.61 9.68 -8.37
N LYS A 119 0.84 10.91 -7.91
CA LYS A 119 2.05 11.29 -7.15
C LYS A 119 2.17 10.47 -5.86
N ALA A 120 1.10 10.41 -5.07
CA ALA A 120 1.04 9.59 -3.85
C ALA A 120 1.30 8.11 -4.14
N LYS A 121 0.59 7.53 -5.12
CA LYS A 121 0.78 6.13 -5.52
C LYS A 121 2.19 5.85 -6.00
N LYS A 122 2.80 6.75 -6.77
CA LYS A 122 4.16 6.58 -7.30
C LYS A 122 5.18 6.53 -6.16
N GLY A 123 5.15 7.48 -5.22
CA GLY A 123 6.08 7.49 -4.08
C GLY A 123 5.91 6.27 -3.17
N ILE A 124 4.66 5.93 -2.81
CA ILE A 124 4.38 4.75 -1.98
C ILE A 124 4.84 3.47 -2.67
N ASN A 125 4.53 3.30 -3.96
CA ASN A 125 4.95 2.13 -4.71
C ASN A 125 6.48 2.06 -4.83
N ALA A 126 7.15 3.17 -5.14
CA ALA A 126 8.60 3.21 -5.30
C ALA A 126 9.31 2.75 -4.01
N TYR A 127 8.95 3.32 -2.87
CA TYR A 127 9.47 2.91 -1.57
C TYR A 127 9.29 1.41 -1.31
N TRP A 128 8.08 0.89 -1.54
CA TRP A 128 7.80 -0.52 -1.25
C TRP A 128 8.45 -1.48 -2.25
N ILE A 129 8.59 -1.07 -3.51
CA ILE A 129 9.35 -1.84 -4.50
C ILE A 129 10.80 -1.96 -4.04
N GLU A 130 11.46 -0.84 -3.74
CA GLU A 130 12.84 -0.84 -3.26
C GLU A 130 13.00 -1.64 -1.95
N ARG A 131 12.09 -1.46 -1.00
CA ARG A 131 12.11 -2.17 0.29
C ARG A 131 11.91 -3.67 0.13
N ILE A 132 11.00 -4.12 -0.74
CA ILE A 132 10.75 -5.55 -0.96
C ILE A 132 11.92 -6.17 -1.73
N THR A 133 12.44 -5.50 -2.76
CA THR A 133 13.56 -5.99 -3.56
C THR A 133 14.84 -6.07 -2.71
N SER A 134 15.12 -5.07 -1.87
CA SER A 134 16.26 -5.12 -0.94
C SER A 134 16.12 -6.26 0.08
N LEU A 135 14.93 -6.47 0.66
CA LEU A 135 14.67 -7.61 1.54
C LEU A 135 14.80 -8.95 0.81
N ALA A 136 14.35 -9.06 -0.44
CA ALA A 136 14.44 -10.29 -1.21
C ALA A 136 15.90 -10.71 -1.46
N LYS A 137 16.80 -9.75 -1.70
CA LYS A 137 18.24 -9.99 -1.90
C LYS A 137 18.92 -10.61 -0.69
N LEU A 138 18.37 -10.44 0.52
CA LEU A 138 18.90 -11.05 1.74
C LEU A 138 18.64 -12.57 1.83
N TYR A 139 17.73 -13.11 1.01
CA TYR A 139 17.39 -14.53 1.03
C TYR A 139 18.00 -15.24 -0.19
N THR A 140 18.96 -16.13 0.06
CA THR A 140 19.62 -16.94 -0.99
C THR A 140 18.62 -17.78 -1.80
N GLY A 141 17.58 -18.31 -1.14
CA GLY A 141 16.51 -19.08 -1.79
C GLY A 141 15.62 -18.27 -2.74
N LEU A 142 15.68 -16.93 -2.70
CA LEU A 142 14.94 -16.05 -3.61
C LEU A 142 15.77 -15.58 -4.80
N ARG A 143 17.02 -16.03 -4.94
CA ARG A 143 17.91 -15.63 -6.06
C ARG A 143 17.29 -15.89 -7.44
N TYR A 144 16.51 -16.97 -7.57
CA TYR A 144 15.84 -17.34 -8.83
C TYR A 144 14.46 -16.70 -9.00
N LEU A 145 13.90 -16.14 -7.93
CA LEU A 145 12.70 -15.34 -8.01
C LEU A 145 13.13 -13.97 -8.53
N ASN A 146 12.75 -13.63 -9.76
CA ASN A 146 13.16 -12.37 -10.37
C ASN A 146 12.54 -11.18 -9.62
N SER A 147 13.26 -10.73 -8.58
CA SER A 147 12.83 -9.70 -7.64
C SER A 147 12.80 -8.30 -8.27
N ASP A 148 13.46 -8.13 -9.41
CA ASP A 148 13.43 -6.89 -10.20
C ASP A 148 12.10 -6.72 -10.96
N ILE A 149 11.23 -7.75 -11.00
CA ILE A 149 9.90 -7.71 -11.63
C ILE A 149 8.76 -7.51 -10.62
N PHE A 150 9.04 -7.05 -9.40
CA PHE A 150 7.94 -6.65 -8.51
C PHE A 150 7.28 -5.38 -9.04
N MET A 151 6.16 -5.58 -9.76
CA MET A 151 5.27 -4.52 -10.21
C MET A 151 3.92 -4.67 -9.49
N PRO A 152 3.61 -3.81 -8.51
CA PRO A 152 2.32 -3.82 -7.85
C PRO A 152 1.18 -3.78 -8.87
N ARG A 153 0.10 -4.52 -8.62
CA ARG A 153 -1.16 -4.54 -9.42
C ARG A 153 -1.11 -5.25 -10.77
N LYS A 154 0.02 -5.81 -11.20
CA LYS A 154 0.05 -6.73 -12.34
C LYS A 154 -0.14 -8.17 -11.86
N ILE A 155 -0.73 -9.06 -12.66
CA ILE A 155 -0.73 -10.50 -12.36
C ILE A 155 0.69 -11.03 -12.58
N HIS A 156 1.19 -11.90 -11.69
CA HIS A 156 2.50 -12.52 -11.87
C HIS A 156 2.47 -13.48 -13.07
N PRO A 157 3.49 -13.51 -13.93
CA PRO A 157 3.52 -14.40 -15.09
C PRO A 157 3.25 -15.87 -14.77
N ILE A 158 3.67 -16.34 -13.60
CA ILE A 158 3.40 -17.71 -13.10
C ILE A 158 1.89 -18.01 -13.01
N PHE A 159 1.05 -17.00 -12.77
CA PHE A 159 -0.42 -17.14 -12.75
C PHE A 159 -1.09 -16.72 -14.07
N ARG A 160 -0.32 -16.33 -15.10
CA ARG A 160 -0.85 -16.19 -16.46
C ARG A 160 -0.94 -17.60 -17.06
N ILE A 161 -2.03 -18.29 -16.75
CA ILE A 161 -2.35 -19.59 -17.33
C ILE A 161 -2.40 -19.41 -18.86
N LYS A 162 -1.43 -19.96 -19.60
CA LYS A 162 -1.58 -20.25 -21.03
C LYS A 162 -2.36 -21.57 -21.12
N HIS A 163 -3.65 -21.45 -21.41
CA HIS A 163 -4.61 -22.54 -21.63
C HIS A 163 -4.86 -23.47 -20.43
N GLN A 164 -6.13 -23.51 -20.00
CA GLN A 164 -6.65 -24.64 -19.26
C GLN A 164 -6.46 -25.88 -20.14
N SER A 165 -5.65 -26.83 -19.68
CA SER A 165 -5.75 -28.18 -20.21
C SER A 165 -7.17 -28.68 -19.92
N PRO A 166 -7.90 -29.27 -20.88
CA PRO A 166 -9.24 -29.81 -20.65
C PRO A 166 -9.28 -30.94 -19.59
N ARG A 167 -8.14 -31.35 -19.03
CA ARG A 167 -8.06 -32.23 -17.87
C ARG A 167 -8.33 -31.53 -16.53
N ASP A 168 -8.08 -30.22 -16.43
CA ASP A 168 -8.18 -29.50 -15.15
C ASP A 168 -9.62 -29.05 -14.81
N SER A 169 -10.50 -28.95 -15.80
CA SER A 169 -11.93 -28.62 -15.61
C SER A 169 -12.73 -29.75 -14.95
N LYS A 170 -12.21 -30.99 -14.91
CA LYS A 170 -12.87 -32.15 -14.28
C LYS A 170 -12.56 -32.34 -12.79
N ARG A 171 -11.75 -31.45 -12.19
CA ARG A 171 -11.30 -31.58 -10.79
C ARG A 171 -12.04 -30.67 -9.80
N VAL A 172 -13.10 -29.97 -10.21
CA VAL A 172 -13.95 -29.25 -9.25
C VAL A 172 -14.83 -30.29 -8.55
N PRO A 173 -14.66 -30.54 -7.23
CA PRO A 173 -15.57 -31.40 -6.50
C PRO A 173 -16.87 -30.61 -6.31
N THR A 174 -17.94 -31.04 -6.97
CA THR A 174 -19.30 -30.66 -6.59
C THR A 174 -19.62 -31.37 -5.27
N LYS A 175 -19.68 -30.60 -4.18
CA LYS A 175 -20.47 -30.93 -3.01
C LYS A 175 -21.61 -29.93 -2.90
#